data_AF-A0A371JDW1-F1
#
_entry.id   AF-A0A371JDW1-F1
#
_cell.length_a   1.000
_cell.length_b   1.000
_cell.length_c   1.000
_cell.angle_alpha   90.00
_cell.angle_beta   90.00
_cell.angle_gamma   90.00
#
_symmetry.space_group_name_H-M   'P 1'
#
loop_
_entity.id
_entity.type
_entity.pdbx_description
1 polymer ?
#
loop_
_entity_poly.entity_id
_entity_poly.type
_entity_poly.pdbx_seq_one_letter_code
_entity_poly.pdbx_strand_id
1 'polypeptide(L)'
;MECVKILCCGKENGKLSTISQLIQKAETVLGILVKNRTGECLADLLHEEIDDEESEYYEPYKAMVDFDYQAKDCKMELERITKNGNRYIKLEITYNADDDISFLNTSVWFDFKEKIIELLHENFEQIFWLSDSQNTKIATDLYNKLNGLENYLREIINTYMSIKHGGDWFEKYSYEDYINKYMKFSEWFRKSRYSLFKMVDSHLYNLEIDDIFDALKAAKKKQITNVVRKALKDIKSREKDKAGEIADVKLLDIPSLWDEERFDEIFDKTVVGRWEDDLSKRRNMIAHNKMICRDMYYDTLSTIDFFEKRFKNAEELLNNRIKSEELLEVSRLLRDIEIVMNLEDCDINPDLPEEQDIIDNLNETDDFMYLSGIISDKIACIGNRVDELLSSIESIKDALHEDSFFENDRLVEKGLLQQYVEFAYNHHQYSAWKTLLERDMSIEIYQLIEPGIFEYLYGVEEQLKSIKEGVFFVDLDCFSEGELVRIKDFDGNIFAIELSGWFCPERGSSNEIYVNWTMNGDSLDYGGIYISYGDYEMTDDDIPLPCVEDELIVKFDKINSKLENVVDEILIKLDEIEDHILEIEI
;
A
#
# COMPACT_ATOMS: atom_id res chain seq x y z
N MET A 1 32.83 45.61 -21.68
CA MET A 1 33.01 47.07 -21.52
C MET A 1 32.01 47.50 -20.48
N GLU A 2 32.50 47.98 -19.34
CA GLU A 2 31.64 48.41 -18.24
C GLU A 2 31.30 49.89 -18.36
N CYS A 3 30.14 50.28 -17.85
CA CYS A 3 29.67 51.66 -17.85
C CYS A 3 28.90 51.96 -16.55
N VAL A 4 29.12 53.16 -16.02
CA VAL A 4 28.31 53.72 -14.93
C VAL A 4 27.85 55.14 -15.29
N LYS A 5 26.58 55.44 -15.03
CA LYS A 5 25.99 56.77 -15.17
C LYS A 5 25.49 57.27 -13.83
N ILE A 6 25.93 58.46 -13.47
CA ILE A 6 25.69 59.07 -12.16
C ILE A 6 25.19 60.49 -12.39
N LEU A 7 24.20 60.90 -11.60
CA LEU A 7 23.76 62.30 -11.53
C LEU A 7 23.93 62.78 -10.10
N CYS A 8 24.75 63.81 -9.92
CA CYS A 8 24.98 64.43 -8.62
C CYS A 8 24.24 65.76 -8.56
N CYS A 9 23.65 66.09 -7.41
CA CYS A 9 22.98 67.35 -7.15
C CYS A 9 23.60 68.03 -5.92
N GLY A 10 23.90 69.32 -6.03
CA GLY A 10 24.42 70.11 -4.93
C GLY A 10 24.12 71.61 -5.09
N LYS A 11 24.56 72.40 -4.12
CA LYS A 11 24.43 73.86 -4.16
C LYS A 11 25.28 74.46 -5.28
N GLU A 12 24.79 75.55 -5.87
CA GLU A 12 25.44 76.26 -6.97
C GLU A 12 26.92 76.60 -6.71
N ASN A 13 27.25 77.00 -5.47
CA ASN A 13 28.60 77.40 -5.03
C ASN A 13 29.30 76.33 -4.16
N GLY A 14 29.14 75.05 -4.48
CA GLY A 14 29.80 73.95 -3.77
C GLY A 14 31.32 73.85 -3.98
N LYS A 15 32.02 73.06 -3.13
CA LYS A 15 33.49 72.84 -3.21
C LYS A 15 33.95 72.22 -4.53
N LEU A 16 33.07 71.44 -5.16
CA LEU A 16 33.21 70.95 -6.53
C LEU A 16 32.15 71.64 -7.38
N SER A 17 32.26 72.97 -7.42
CA SER A 17 31.57 73.78 -8.41
C SER A 17 32.13 73.33 -9.77
N THR A 18 32.88 74.10 -10.52
CA THR A 18 33.69 73.71 -11.69
C THR A 18 33.92 72.19 -12.02
N ILE A 19 33.67 71.78 -13.28
CA ILE A 19 34.10 70.49 -13.87
C ILE A 19 35.63 70.32 -13.71
N SER A 20 36.40 71.38 -13.91
CA SER A 20 37.87 71.35 -13.75
C SER A 20 38.29 70.95 -12.33
N GLN A 21 37.62 71.49 -11.30
CA GLN A 21 37.86 71.14 -9.90
C GLN A 21 37.50 69.68 -9.60
N LEU A 22 36.41 69.17 -10.18
CA LEU A 22 36.02 67.76 -10.05
C LEU A 22 37.08 66.83 -10.65
N ILE A 23 37.58 67.13 -11.85
CA ILE A 23 38.64 66.33 -12.51
C ILE A 23 39.92 66.36 -11.67
N GLN A 24 40.38 67.54 -11.23
CA GLN A 24 41.60 67.67 -10.43
C GLN A 24 41.50 66.89 -9.10
N LYS A 25 40.33 66.95 -8.45
CA LYS A 25 40.09 66.18 -7.23
C LYS A 25 40.01 64.69 -7.52
N ALA A 26 39.42 64.29 -8.65
CA ALA A 26 39.38 62.91 -9.11
C ALA A 26 40.80 62.35 -9.39
N GLU A 27 41.68 63.11 -10.04
CA GLU A 27 43.10 62.73 -10.24
C GLU A 27 43.80 62.45 -8.90
N THR A 28 43.60 63.33 -7.92
CA THR A 28 44.26 63.23 -6.62
C THR A 28 43.70 62.09 -5.76
N VAL A 29 42.37 61.96 -5.70
CA VAL A 29 41.67 61.02 -4.80
C VAL A 29 41.57 59.62 -5.41
N LEU A 30 41.26 59.53 -6.70
CA LEU A 30 41.11 58.24 -7.39
C LEU A 30 42.46 57.71 -7.89
N GLY A 31 43.49 58.56 -8.00
CA GLY A 31 44.79 58.17 -8.55
C GLY A 31 44.73 57.85 -10.05
N ILE A 32 43.90 58.58 -10.79
CA ILE A 32 43.76 58.44 -12.25
C ILE A 32 44.83 59.25 -12.97
N LEU A 33 45.32 58.75 -14.10
CA LEU A 33 46.26 59.44 -14.97
C LEU A 33 45.53 59.91 -16.24
N VAL A 34 45.22 61.20 -16.33
CA VAL A 34 44.57 61.77 -17.51
C VAL A 34 45.52 61.79 -18.70
N LYS A 35 45.12 61.16 -19.80
CA LYS A 35 45.85 61.14 -21.09
C LYS A 35 45.46 62.30 -21.98
N ASN A 36 44.16 62.54 -22.07
CA ASN A 36 43.57 63.51 -22.95
C ASN A 36 42.32 64.12 -22.30
N ARG A 37 42.11 65.40 -22.52
CA ARG A 37 40.94 66.14 -22.04
C ARG A 37 40.48 67.06 -23.15
N THR A 38 39.23 66.92 -23.55
CA THR A 38 38.52 67.87 -24.40
C THR A 38 37.35 68.45 -23.62
N GLY A 39 37.06 69.73 -23.81
CA GLY A 39 35.98 70.43 -23.12
C GLY A 39 35.25 71.36 -24.08
N GLU A 40 33.95 71.50 -23.89
CA GLU A 40 33.13 72.50 -24.56
C GLU A 40 32.82 73.60 -23.53
N CYS A 41 33.19 74.84 -23.87
CA CYS A 41 32.94 76.02 -23.03
C CYS A 41 31.75 76.82 -23.54
N LEU A 42 31.20 77.71 -22.70
CA LEU A 42 30.15 78.64 -23.12
C LEU A 42 30.65 79.62 -24.20
N ALA A 43 31.94 79.98 -24.16
CA ALA A 43 32.58 80.92 -25.09
C ALA A 43 32.83 80.37 -26.51
N ASP A 44 32.85 79.04 -26.71
CA ASP A 44 33.09 78.45 -28.04
C ASP A 44 31.95 78.74 -29.04
N LEU A 45 30.83 79.29 -28.58
CA LEU A 45 29.68 79.70 -29.40
C LEU A 45 29.77 81.14 -29.95
N LEU A 46 30.71 81.98 -29.47
CA LEU A 46 30.84 83.40 -29.85
C LEU A 46 32.32 83.79 -29.96
N HIS A 47 33.00 83.27 -30.97
CA HIS A 47 34.45 83.47 -31.16
C HIS A 47 34.88 84.89 -31.59
N GLU A 48 34.03 85.92 -31.47
CA GLU A 48 34.38 87.27 -31.96
C GLU A 48 34.59 88.35 -30.89
N GLU A 49 34.14 88.25 -29.64
CA GLU A 49 34.37 89.35 -28.67
C GLU A 49 34.37 88.88 -27.20
N ILE A 50 35.52 88.49 -26.62
CA ILE A 50 35.68 88.43 -25.15
C ILE A 50 37.12 88.86 -24.76
N ASP A 51 37.22 89.79 -23.81
CA ASP A 51 38.43 90.41 -23.24
C ASP A 51 39.05 89.51 -22.15
N ASP A 52 40.38 89.53 -21.99
CA ASP A 52 41.19 88.57 -21.21
C ASP A 52 40.93 88.54 -19.67
N GLU A 53 39.95 89.29 -19.15
CA GLU A 53 39.69 89.42 -17.70
C GLU A 53 38.51 88.58 -17.15
N GLU A 54 37.75 87.83 -17.97
CA GLU A 54 36.59 87.03 -17.49
C GLU A 54 36.85 85.50 -17.43
N SER A 55 37.41 85.02 -16.32
CA SER A 55 37.68 83.58 -16.10
C SER A 55 36.44 82.67 -16.04
N GLU A 56 35.22 83.21 -15.95
CA GLU A 56 33.98 82.42 -15.88
C GLU A 56 33.58 81.80 -17.23
N TYR A 57 33.99 82.40 -18.35
CA TYR A 57 33.59 81.97 -19.71
C TYR A 57 34.38 80.77 -20.26
N TYR A 58 35.56 80.49 -19.66
CA TYR A 58 36.46 79.39 -20.05
C TYR A 58 36.26 78.08 -19.27
N GLU A 59 35.31 78.01 -18.34
CA GLU A 59 35.02 76.77 -17.61
C GLU A 59 34.12 75.85 -18.45
N PRO A 60 34.53 74.61 -18.74
CA PRO A 60 33.74 73.71 -19.56
C PRO A 60 32.40 73.37 -18.88
N TYR A 61 31.33 73.38 -19.67
CA TYR A 61 30.03 72.87 -19.25
C TYR A 61 29.85 71.40 -19.67
N LYS A 62 30.64 70.93 -20.65
CA LYS A 62 30.83 69.52 -20.98
C LYS A 62 32.30 69.20 -21.10
N ALA A 63 32.72 68.02 -20.66
CA ALA A 63 34.09 67.55 -20.85
C ALA A 63 34.12 66.05 -21.13
N MET A 64 35.07 65.64 -21.97
CA MET A 64 35.43 64.26 -22.21
C MET A 64 36.89 64.05 -21.79
N VAL A 65 37.12 63.04 -20.96
CA VAL A 65 38.42 62.77 -20.34
C VAL A 65 38.77 61.32 -20.59
N ASP A 66 39.88 61.08 -21.29
CA ASP A 66 40.49 59.76 -21.42
C ASP A 66 41.56 59.63 -20.32
N PHE A 67 41.50 58.57 -19.52
CA PHE A 67 42.41 58.37 -18.38
C PHE A 67 42.77 56.90 -18.17
N ASP A 68 43.93 56.66 -17.57
CA ASP A 68 44.28 55.35 -17.03
C ASP A 68 43.89 55.25 -15.56
N TYR A 69 43.29 54.12 -15.20
CA TYR A 69 43.18 53.67 -13.81
C TYR A 69 43.78 52.28 -13.68
N GLN A 70 44.85 52.14 -12.89
CA GLN A 70 45.56 50.85 -12.67
C GLN A 70 45.88 50.08 -13.97
N ALA A 71 46.47 50.78 -14.96
CA ALA A 71 46.81 50.24 -16.29
C ALA A 71 45.61 49.79 -17.15
N LYS A 72 44.43 50.38 -16.91
CA LYS A 72 43.22 50.17 -17.70
C LYS A 72 42.74 51.47 -18.31
N ASP A 73 42.41 51.42 -19.60
CA ASP A 73 41.88 52.55 -20.33
C ASP A 73 40.43 52.83 -19.94
N CYS A 74 40.18 54.06 -19.52
CA CYS A 74 38.88 54.56 -19.12
C CYS A 74 38.54 55.84 -19.87
N LYS A 75 37.25 56.10 -20.01
CA LYS A 75 36.72 57.34 -20.57
C LYS A 75 35.65 57.89 -19.63
N MET A 76 35.70 59.19 -19.36
CA MET A 76 34.74 59.91 -18.52
C MET A 76 34.13 61.06 -19.31
N GLU A 77 32.81 61.07 -19.42
CA GLU A 77 32.02 62.17 -19.97
C GLU A 77 31.31 62.89 -18.82
N LEU A 78 31.48 64.20 -18.77
CA LEU A 78 30.99 65.10 -17.73
C LEU A 78 30.10 66.16 -18.37
N GLU A 79 28.94 66.42 -17.77
CA GLU A 79 28.04 67.49 -18.17
C GLU A 79 27.53 68.23 -16.93
N ARG A 80 27.78 69.54 -16.88
CA ARG A 80 27.34 70.46 -15.84
C ARG A 80 26.03 71.11 -16.26
N ILE A 81 25.04 71.05 -15.37
CA ILE A 81 23.72 71.66 -15.58
C ILE A 81 23.38 72.51 -14.36
N THR A 82 23.02 73.78 -14.55
CA THR A 82 22.53 74.64 -13.46
C THR A 82 21.05 74.94 -13.70
N LYS A 83 20.20 74.67 -12.72
CA LYS A 83 18.76 74.90 -12.80
C LYS A 83 18.15 75.20 -11.44
N ASN A 84 17.38 76.29 -11.35
CA ASN A 84 16.63 76.69 -10.15
C ASN A 84 17.51 76.84 -8.88
N GLY A 85 18.73 77.39 -9.01
CA GLY A 85 19.67 77.55 -7.88
C GLY A 85 20.37 76.26 -7.44
N ASN A 86 20.10 75.14 -8.13
CA ASN A 86 20.79 73.87 -7.92
C ASN A 86 21.73 73.59 -9.08
N ARG A 87 22.85 72.95 -8.75
CA ARG A 87 23.82 72.49 -9.72
C ARG A 87 23.79 70.97 -9.79
N TYR A 88 23.80 70.47 -11.01
CA TYR A 88 23.86 69.07 -11.33
C TYR A 88 25.13 68.76 -12.11
N ILE A 89 25.73 67.61 -11.81
CA ILE A 89 26.80 67.04 -12.63
C ILE A 89 26.35 65.66 -13.06
N LYS A 90 26.20 65.48 -14.36
CA LYS A 90 25.99 64.18 -14.98
C LYS A 90 27.37 63.64 -15.36
N LEU A 91 27.60 62.40 -14.98
CA LEU A 91 28.86 61.69 -15.13
C LEU A 91 28.59 60.34 -15.78
N GLU A 92 29.25 60.07 -16.89
CA GLU A 92 29.21 58.78 -17.58
C GLU A 92 30.64 58.26 -17.73
N ILE A 93 30.95 57.15 -17.07
CA ILE A 93 32.29 56.56 -17.10
C ILE A 93 32.21 55.21 -17.77
N THR A 94 33.08 55.02 -18.75
CA THR A 94 33.26 53.78 -19.49
C THR A 94 34.62 53.19 -19.15
N TYR A 95 34.64 51.91 -18.80
CA TYR A 95 35.83 51.12 -18.51
C TYR A 95 36.03 50.12 -19.65
N ASN A 96 37.13 50.27 -20.40
CA ASN A 96 37.39 49.52 -21.63
C ASN A 96 37.98 48.12 -21.35
N ALA A 97 37.44 47.44 -20.35
CA ALA A 97 37.63 46.03 -20.12
C ALA A 97 36.28 45.40 -19.75
N ASP A 98 36.18 44.09 -19.87
CA ASP A 98 35.07 43.35 -19.30
C ASP A 98 35.40 42.99 -17.86
N ASP A 99 34.42 43.10 -16.97
CA ASP A 99 34.56 42.70 -15.58
C ASP A 99 33.69 41.46 -15.32
N ASP A 100 34.35 40.36 -14.95
CA ASP A 100 33.72 39.09 -14.62
C ASP A 100 33.44 39.03 -13.12
N ILE A 101 32.16 38.85 -12.79
CA ILE A 101 31.65 38.82 -11.41
C ILE A 101 32.27 37.69 -10.60
N SER A 102 32.71 36.61 -11.26
CA SER A 102 33.42 35.51 -10.61
C SER A 102 34.65 36.00 -9.82
N PHE A 103 35.20 37.15 -10.20
CA PHE A 103 36.35 37.80 -9.56
C PHE A 103 35.99 39.12 -8.85
N LEU A 104 34.72 39.31 -8.44
CA LEU A 104 34.24 40.55 -7.80
C LEU A 104 35.05 40.97 -6.57
N ASN A 105 35.57 40.02 -5.80
CA ASN A 105 36.43 40.28 -4.64
C ASN A 105 37.71 41.06 -4.99
N THR A 106 38.21 40.87 -6.22
CA THR A 106 39.43 41.50 -6.73
C THR A 106 39.13 42.43 -7.91
N SER A 107 37.87 42.86 -8.06
CA SER A 107 37.46 43.69 -9.19
C SER A 107 37.98 45.12 -9.04
N VAL A 108 38.93 45.47 -9.91
CA VAL A 108 39.46 46.83 -10.06
C VAL A 108 38.35 47.84 -10.38
N TRP A 109 37.36 47.43 -11.18
CA TRP A 109 36.23 48.30 -11.53
C TRP A 109 35.30 48.56 -10.34
N PHE A 110 35.08 47.56 -9.49
CA PHE A 110 34.32 47.76 -8.27
C PHE A 110 35.03 48.72 -7.30
N ASP A 111 36.34 48.52 -7.09
CA ASP A 111 37.16 49.38 -6.23
C ASP A 111 37.16 50.85 -6.72
N PHE A 112 37.16 51.04 -8.04
CA PHE A 112 37.03 52.37 -8.64
C PHE A 112 35.68 53.01 -8.30
N LYS A 113 34.59 52.25 -8.41
CA LYS A 113 33.23 52.74 -8.12
C LYS A 113 33.00 53.02 -6.63
N GLU A 114 33.63 52.27 -5.72
CA GLU A 114 33.60 52.61 -4.29
C GLU A 114 34.22 53.98 -4.05
N LYS A 115 35.45 54.20 -4.55
CA LYS A 115 36.16 55.48 -4.40
C LYS A 115 35.43 56.64 -5.06
N ILE A 116 34.77 56.42 -6.20
CA ILE A 116 34.03 57.51 -6.85
C ILE A 116 32.77 57.89 -6.09
N ILE A 117 32.05 56.92 -5.50
CA ILE A 117 30.90 57.22 -4.65
C ILE A 117 31.35 57.98 -3.41
N GLU A 118 32.45 57.60 -2.77
CA GLU A 118 33.03 58.31 -1.63
C GLU A 118 33.37 59.76 -1.99
N LEU A 119 34.07 59.97 -3.11
CA LEU A 119 34.40 61.30 -3.63
C LEU A 119 33.15 62.15 -3.86
N LEU A 120 32.11 61.58 -4.46
CA LEU A 120 30.88 62.31 -4.77
C LEU A 120 30.08 62.59 -3.49
N HIS A 121 30.01 61.65 -2.55
CA HIS A 121 29.22 61.76 -1.32
C HIS A 121 29.75 62.87 -0.40
N GLU A 122 31.07 63.06 -0.36
CA GLU A 122 31.68 64.16 0.38
C GLU A 122 31.33 65.56 -0.15
N ASN A 123 30.91 65.67 -1.43
CA ASN A 123 30.89 66.95 -2.14
C ASN A 123 29.52 67.32 -2.73
N PHE A 124 28.55 66.39 -2.78
CA PHE A 124 27.20 66.59 -3.28
C PHE A 124 26.14 66.22 -2.23
N GLU A 125 24.98 66.89 -2.26
CA GLU A 125 23.89 66.63 -1.30
C GLU A 125 23.11 65.36 -1.65
N GLN A 126 22.98 65.07 -2.95
CA GLN A 126 22.26 63.90 -3.44
C GLN A 126 23.02 63.26 -4.61
N ILE A 127 23.05 61.93 -4.64
CA ILE A 127 23.64 61.13 -5.71
C ILE A 127 22.58 60.18 -6.22
N PHE A 128 22.36 60.22 -7.54
CA PHE A 128 21.48 59.30 -8.24
C PHE A 128 22.34 58.35 -9.07
N TRP A 129 22.35 57.08 -8.69
CA TRP A 129 22.99 56.01 -9.44
C TRP A 129 22.05 55.55 -10.55
N LEU A 130 22.24 56.07 -11.76
CA LEU A 130 21.25 55.95 -12.84
C LEU A 130 21.35 54.62 -13.58
N SER A 131 22.56 54.17 -13.89
CA SER A 131 22.80 52.88 -14.54
C SER A 131 24.20 52.38 -14.24
N ASP A 132 24.35 51.07 -14.08
CA ASP A 132 25.61 50.42 -13.79
C ASP A 132 25.60 49.01 -14.39
N SER A 133 26.45 48.79 -15.39
CA SER A 133 26.53 47.51 -16.10
C SER A 133 26.98 46.38 -15.18
N GLN A 134 27.96 46.63 -14.30
CA GLN A 134 28.47 45.63 -13.38
C GLN A 134 27.41 45.31 -12.31
N ASN A 135 26.70 46.31 -11.76
CA ASN A 135 25.58 46.05 -10.84
C ASN A 135 24.46 45.25 -11.52
N THR A 136 24.17 45.53 -12.79
CA THR A 136 23.18 44.77 -13.57
C THR A 136 23.60 43.32 -13.72
N LYS A 137 24.88 43.05 -13.99
CA LYS A 137 25.41 41.69 -14.00
C LYS A 137 25.27 41.05 -12.61
N ILE A 138 25.67 41.74 -11.53
CA ILE A 138 25.61 41.23 -10.15
C ILE A 138 24.16 40.86 -9.77
N ALA A 139 23.22 41.77 -10.05
CA ALA A 139 21.81 41.54 -9.80
C ALA A 139 21.28 40.37 -10.63
N THR A 140 21.71 40.24 -11.89
CA THR A 140 21.33 39.10 -12.76
C THR A 140 21.83 37.76 -12.21
N ASP A 141 23.10 37.70 -11.76
CA ASP A 141 23.68 36.49 -11.17
C ASP A 141 22.92 36.07 -9.90
N LEU A 142 22.71 36.99 -8.96
CA LEU A 142 21.96 36.71 -7.74
C LEU A 142 20.50 36.36 -8.02
N TYR A 143 19.86 37.07 -8.95
CA TYR A 143 18.47 36.81 -9.33
C TYR A 143 18.29 35.40 -9.87
N ASN A 144 19.19 34.95 -10.75
CA ASN A 144 19.14 33.60 -11.31
C ASN A 144 19.25 32.53 -10.22
N LYS A 145 20.16 32.72 -9.25
CA LYS A 145 20.35 31.79 -8.12
C LYS A 145 19.13 31.78 -7.18
N LEU A 146 18.61 32.95 -6.84
CA LEU A 146 17.39 33.07 -6.02
C LEU A 146 16.19 32.44 -6.70
N ASN A 147 16.00 32.69 -8.00
CA ASN A 147 14.93 32.08 -8.78
C ASN A 147 15.06 30.55 -8.82
N GLY A 148 16.29 30.01 -8.93
CA GLY A 148 16.54 28.57 -8.80
C GLY A 148 16.07 28.03 -7.45
N LEU A 149 16.41 28.72 -6.36
CA LEU A 149 16.02 28.35 -5.00
C LEU A 149 14.49 28.44 -4.77
N GLU A 150 13.84 29.49 -5.27
CA GLU A 150 12.38 29.64 -5.23
C GLU A 150 11.69 28.47 -5.93
N ASN A 151 12.15 28.13 -7.13
CA ASN A 151 11.58 27.04 -7.90
C ASN A 151 11.81 25.68 -7.24
N TYR A 152 12.97 25.48 -6.61
CA TYR A 152 13.25 24.24 -5.89
C TYR A 152 12.31 24.04 -4.69
N LEU A 153 12.02 25.11 -3.93
CA LEU A 153 11.00 25.03 -2.86
C LEU A 153 9.62 24.65 -3.42
N ARG A 154 9.22 25.26 -4.54
CA ARG A 154 7.94 24.94 -5.21
C ARG A 154 7.90 23.50 -5.69
N GLU A 155 8.99 23.00 -6.24
CA GLU A 155 9.14 21.62 -6.70
C GLU A 155 8.95 20.63 -5.54
N ILE A 156 9.66 20.83 -4.43
CA ILE A 156 9.56 19.98 -3.24
C ILE A 156 8.11 19.91 -2.73
N ILE A 157 7.48 21.08 -2.57
CA ILE A 157 6.10 21.16 -2.06
C ILE A 157 5.13 20.55 -3.06
N ASN A 158 5.19 20.89 -4.34
CA ASN A 158 4.28 20.35 -5.34
C ASN A 158 4.40 18.84 -5.46
N THR A 159 5.61 18.30 -5.49
CA THR A 159 5.86 16.86 -5.58
C THR A 159 5.22 16.15 -4.40
N TYR A 160 5.55 16.56 -3.17
CA TYR A 160 5.01 15.93 -1.97
C TYR A 160 3.49 16.03 -1.89
N MET A 161 2.95 17.25 -2.02
CA MET A 161 1.52 17.50 -1.84
C MET A 161 0.69 16.82 -2.92
N SER A 162 1.17 16.79 -4.17
CA SER A 162 0.44 16.14 -5.27
C SER A 162 0.41 14.62 -5.12
N ILE A 163 1.53 14.00 -4.71
CA ILE A 163 1.58 12.56 -4.46
C ILE A 163 0.74 12.19 -3.24
N LYS A 164 0.82 12.97 -2.16
CA LYS A 164 0.17 12.65 -0.88
C LYS A 164 -1.32 12.95 -0.86
N HIS A 165 -1.74 14.05 -1.50
CA HIS A 165 -3.09 14.59 -1.36
C HIS A 165 -3.87 14.73 -2.66
N GLY A 166 -3.26 14.39 -3.80
CA GLY A 166 -3.85 14.48 -5.14
C GLY A 166 -3.39 15.72 -5.91
N GLY A 167 -3.44 15.67 -7.24
CA GLY A 167 -3.03 16.79 -8.10
C GLY A 167 -3.86 18.08 -7.93
N ASP A 168 -5.08 17.96 -7.42
CA ASP A 168 -6.01 19.06 -7.13
C ASP A 168 -5.94 19.55 -5.66
N TRP A 169 -4.87 19.18 -4.93
CA TRP A 169 -4.73 19.51 -3.52
C TRP A 169 -4.85 21.01 -3.25
N PHE A 170 -4.33 21.84 -4.17
CA PHE A 170 -4.31 23.28 -3.97
C PHE A 170 -5.72 23.86 -3.97
N GLU A 171 -6.59 23.48 -4.92
CA GLU A 171 -7.99 23.92 -4.90
C GLU A 171 -8.77 23.32 -3.74
N LYS A 172 -8.51 22.05 -3.42
CA LYS A 172 -9.24 21.31 -2.41
C LYS A 172 -8.97 21.78 -0.98
N TYR A 173 -7.76 22.27 -0.70
CA TYR A 173 -7.34 22.54 0.68
C TYR A 173 -6.88 23.99 0.95
N SER A 174 -6.55 24.78 -0.06
CA SER A 174 -6.07 26.16 0.15
C SER A 174 -7.20 27.15 0.51
N TYR A 175 -6.87 28.19 1.26
CA TYR A 175 -7.85 29.22 1.64
C TYR A 175 -8.22 30.16 0.48
N GLU A 176 -9.42 30.73 0.58
CA GLU A 176 -10.04 31.61 -0.42
C GLU A 176 -9.14 32.79 -0.83
N ASP A 177 -8.36 33.36 0.09
CA ASP A 177 -7.47 34.48 -0.20
C ASP A 177 -6.32 34.09 -1.16
N TYR A 178 -5.75 32.89 -1.00
CA TYR A 178 -4.69 32.38 -1.87
C TYR A 178 -5.25 31.89 -3.21
N ILE A 179 -6.43 31.27 -3.19
CA ILE A 179 -7.17 30.93 -4.42
C ILE A 179 -7.48 32.20 -5.22
N ASN A 180 -7.93 33.27 -4.56
CA ASN A 180 -8.23 34.54 -5.22
C ASN A 180 -6.97 35.22 -5.79
N LYS A 181 -5.85 35.21 -5.06
CA LYS A 181 -4.55 35.67 -5.58
C LYS A 181 -4.19 34.90 -6.85
N TYR A 182 -4.23 33.57 -6.80
CA TYR A 182 -3.99 32.72 -7.96
C TYR A 182 -4.94 33.03 -9.13
N MET A 183 -6.24 33.12 -8.89
CA MET A 183 -7.24 33.42 -9.92
C MET A 183 -6.96 34.75 -10.62
N LYS A 184 -6.53 35.77 -9.86
CA LYS A 184 -6.18 37.09 -10.39
C LYS A 184 -4.92 37.04 -11.26
N PHE A 185 -3.85 36.38 -10.82
CA PHE A 185 -2.61 36.27 -11.60
C PHE A 185 -2.75 35.35 -12.82
N SER A 186 -3.55 34.30 -12.70
CA SER A 186 -3.81 33.34 -13.78
C SER A 186 -4.84 33.85 -14.80
N GLU A 187 -5.63 34.88 -14.49
CA GLU A 187 -6.71 35.38 -15.37
C GLU A 187 -6.18 35.74 -16.77
N TRP A 188 -5.04 36.42 -16.84
CA TRP A 188 -4.42 36.79 -18.11
C TRP A 188 -3.97 35.55 -18.90
N PHE A 189 -3.30 34.58 -18.24
CA PHE A 189 -2.83 33.34 -18.88
C PHE A 189 -3.99 32.47 -19.37
N ARG A 190 -5.05 32.35 -18.57
CA ARG A 190 -6.28 31.59 -18.91
C ARG A 190 -7.01 32.21 -20.10
N LYS A 191 -7.07 33.54 -20.16
CA LYS A 191 -7.65 34.30 -21.28
C LYS A 191 -6.68 34.47 -22.46
N SER A 192 -5.42 34.05 -22.31
CA SER A 192 -4.43 34.19 -23.37
C SER A 192 -4.68 33.24 -24.55
N ARG A 193 -4.12 33.60 -25.70
CA ARG A 193 -4.09 32.78 -26.92
C ARG A 193 -3.13 31.58 -26.84
N TYR A 194 -2.32 31.48 -25.78
CA TYR A 194 -1.27 30.49 -25.64
C TYR A 194 -1.81 29.25 -24.92
N SER A 195 -2.12 28.19 -25.67
CA SER A 195 -2.82 27.00 -25.15
C SER A 195 -1.99 26.15 -24.18
N LEU A 196 -0.65 26.12 -24.32
CA LEU A 196 0.23 25.31 -23.47
C LEU A 196 0.12 25.68 -21.97
N PHE A 197 -0.02 26.96 -21.64
CA PHE A 197 -0.19 27.41 -20.26
C PHE A 197 -1.49 26.89 -19.61
N LYS A 198 -2.46 26.44 -20.41
CA LYS A 198 -3.72 25.88 -19.90
C LYS A 198 -3.61 24.38 -19.60
N MET A 199 -2.50 23.75 -19.98
CA MET A 199 -2.26 22.31 -19.81
C MET A 199 -1.38 22.00 -18.59
N VAL A 200 -0.81 23.02 -17.94
CA VAL A 200 0.14 22.85 -16.83
C VAL A 200 -0.41 23.53 -15.59
N ASP A 201 -0.35 22.83 -14.46
CA ASP A 201 -0.68 23.42 -13.17
C ASP A 201 0.30 24.54 -12.82
N SER A 202 -0.24 25.71 -12.46
CA SER A 202 0.55 26.90 -12.14
C SER A 202 0.17 27.51 -10.79
N HIS A 203 -0.50 26.75 -9.90
CA HIS A 203 -1.00 27.28 -8.64
C HIS A 203 0.11 27.88 -7.78
N LEU A 204 1.12 27.07 -7.44
CA LEU A 204 2.26 27.57 -6.67
C LEU A 204 3.07 28.60 -7.46
N TYR A 205 3.26 28.46 -8.77
CA TYR A 205 4.06 29.40 -9.57
C TYR A 205 3.49 30.83 -9.59
N ASN A 206 2.20 31.00 -9.35
CA ASN A 206 1.54 32.30 -9.29
C ASN A 206 1.50 32.93 -7.90
N LEU A 207 2.02 32.25 -6.87
CA LEU A 207 2.18 32.81 -5.52
C LEU A 207 3.48 33.60 -5.41
N GLU A 208 3.46 34.67 -4.62
CA GLU A 208 4.69 35.40 -4.27
C GLU A 208 5.60 34.50 -3.39
N ILE A 209 6.89 34.86 -3.28
CA ILE A 209 7.89 34.04 -2.59
C ILE A 209 7.54 33.87 -1.10
N ASP A 210 7.01 34.91 -0.48
CA ASP A 210 6.58 34.99 0.92
C ASP A 210 5.27 34.24 1.19
N ASP A 211 4.41 34.09 0.18
CA ASP A 211 3.11 33.43 0.32
C ASP A 211 3.20 31.89 0.47
N ILE A 212 4.33 31.25 0.12
CA ILE A 212 4.41 29.78 0.01
C ILE A 212 4.16 29.08 1.35
N PHE A 213 4.93 29.44 2.38
CA PHE A 213 4.78 28.82 3.70
C PHE A 213 3.45 29.19 4.35
N ASP A 214 3.00 30.43 4.18
CA ASP A 214 1.73 30.86 4.73
C ASP A 214 0.53 30.18 4.08
N ALA A 215 0.60 29.91 2.77
CA ALA A 215 -0.41 29.11 2.08
C ALA A 215 -0.50 27.69 2.67
N LEU A 216 0.64 27.04 2.95
CA LEU A 216 0.67 25.72 3.59
C LEU A 216 0.14 25.74 5.03
N LYS A 217 0.55 26.71 5.84
CA LYS A 217 0.02 26.93 7.21
C LYS A 217 -1.48 27.21 7.22
N ALA A 218 -2.00 27.83 6.16
CA ALA A 218 -3.42 28.14 6.04
C ALA A 218 -4.25 26.96 5.49
N ALA A 219 -3.66 26.07 4.71
CA ALA A 219 -4.37 24.98 4.04
C ALA A 219 -5.01 24.00 5.04
N LYS A 220 -6.27 23.61 4.82
CA LYS A 220 -7.04 22.70 5.69
C LYS A 220 -7.87 21.72 4.89
N LYS A 221 -8.02 20.49 5.38
CA LYS A 221 -8.92 19.47 4.80
C LYS A 221 -10.39 19.89 4.74
N LYS A 222 -10.83 20.70 5.71
CA LYS A 222 -12.19 21.25 5.77
C LYS A 222 -12.11 22.77 5.74
N GLN A 223 -12.36 23.34 4.57
CA GLN A 223 -12.33 24.79 4.38
C GLN A 223 -13.54 25.45 5.05
N ILE A 224 -13.32 26.62 5.64
CA ILE A 224 -14.37 27.52 6.14
C ILE A 224 -14.12 28.90 5.54
N THR A 225 -15.16 29.56 5.04
CA THR A 225 -15.02 30.91 4.46
C THR A 225 -14.57 31.90 5.53
N ASN A 226 -13.94 33.00 5.11
CA ASN A 226 -13.48 34.04 6.03
C ASN A 226 -14.62 34.63 6.89
N VAL A 227 -15.83 34.71 6.33
CA VAL A 227 -17.04 35.15 7.04
C VAL A 227 -17.41 34.18 8.17
N VAL A 228 -17.44 32.88 7.86
CA VAL A 228 -17.76 31.82 8.83
C VAL A 228 -16.67 31.73 9.90
N ARG A 229 -15.39 31.81 9.52
CA ARG A 229 -14.25 31.82 10.45
C ARG A 229 -14.32 32.99 11.43
N LYS A 230 -14.65 34.19 10.95
CA LYS A 230 -14.81 35.37 11.80
C LYS A 230 -15.99 35.21 12.75
N ALA A 231 -17.14 34.73 12.25
CA ALA A 231 -18.30 34.44 13.08
C ALA A 231 -18.01 33.40 14.17
N LEU A 232 -17.32 32.30 13.83
CA LEU A 232 -16.93 31.26 14.78
C LEU A 232 -15.93 31.78 15.83
N LYS A 233 -14.96 32.63 15.44
CA LYS A 233 -14.02 33.27 16.39
C LYS A 233 -14.74 34.24 17.33
N ASP A 234 -15.67 35.02 16.80
CA ASP A 234 -16.48 35.94 17.60
C ASP A 234 -17.36 35.17 18.60
N ILE A 235 -17.97 34.06 18.17
CA ILE A 235 -18.75 33.16 19.06
C ILE A 235 -17.83 32.52 20.12
N LYS A 236 -16.68 31.96 19.73
CA LYS A 236 -15.70 31.35 20.66
C LYS A 236 -15.17 32.34 21.70
N SER A 237 -14.95 33.61 21.31
CA SER A 237 -14.46 34.64 22.22
C SER A 237 -15.53 35.21 23.17
N ARG A 238 -16.78 35.35 22.71
CA ARG A 238 -17.89 35.91 23.50
C ARG A 238 -18.54 34.88 24.43
N GLU A 239 -18.80 33.68 23.92
CA GLU A 239 -19.61 32.67 24.59
C GLU A 239 -18.77 31.59 25.28
N LYS A 240 -17.44 31.59 25.05
CA LYS A 240 -16.43 30.70 25.65
C LYS A 240 -16.91 29.25 25.74
N ASP A 241 -17.33 28.81 26.92
CA ASP A 241 -17.70 27.42 27.22
C ASP A 241 -19.01 27.00 26.53
N LYS A 242 -19.91 27.95 26.21
CA LYS A 242 -21.17 27.68 25.47
C LYS A 242 -21.02 27.76 23.96
N ALA A 243 -19.85 28.16 23.46
CA ALA A 243 -19.63 28.37 22.04
C ALA A 243 -19.87 27.10 21.20
N GLY A 244 -19.55 25.92 21.76
CA GLY A 244 -19.77 24.61 21.13
C GLY A 244 -21.23 24.16 21.06
N GLU A 245 -22.13 24.76 21.84
CA GLU A 245 -23.58 24.53 21.76
C GLU A 245 -24.24 25.42 20.69
N ILE A 246 -23.62 26.56 20.38
CA ILE A 246 -24.15 27.60 19.47
C ILE A 246 -23.71 27.36 18.03
N ALA A 247 -22.47 26.94 17.83
CA ALA A 247 -21.90 26.66 16.52
C ALA A 247 -20.80 25.60 16.62
N ASP A 248 -20.49 24.95 15.50
CA ASP A 248 -19.42 23.96 15.41
C ASP A 248 -18.03 24.65 15.44
N VAL A 249 -17.68 25.26 16.58
CA VAL A 249 -16.41 25.95 16.79
C VAL A 249 -15.21 25.01 16.73
N LYS A 250 -15.44 23.68 16.78
CA LYS A 250 -14.39 22.66 16.56
C LYS A 250 -13.81 22.74 15.14
N LEU A 251 -14.54 23.31 14.18
CA LEU A 251 -14.03 23.61 12.84
C LEU A 251 -12.82 24.57 12.85
N LEU A 252 -12.68 25.41 13.89
CA LEU A 252 -11.51 26.28 14.05
C LEU A 252 -10.26 25.49 14.48
N ASP A 253 -10.46 24.39 15.20
CA ASP A 253 -9.43 23.57 15.83
C ASP A 253 -8.98 22.40 14.94
N ILE A 254 -9.52 22.29 13.72
CA ILE A 254 -9.03 21.34 12.71
C ILE A 254 -7.57 21.70 12.36
N PRO A 255 -6.63 20.75 12.44
CA PRO A 255 -5.23 20.99 12.11
C PRO A 255 -5.10 21.43 10.64
N SER A 256 -4.09 22.26 10.38
CA SER A 256 -3.71 22.59 9.01
C SER A 256 -2.96 21.45 8.35
N LEU A 257 -2.82 21.46 7.02
CA LEU A 257 -1.92 20.52 6.35
C LEU A 257 -0.48 20.69 6.83
N TRP A 258 -0.08 21.90 7.25
CA TRP A 258 1.18 22.12 7.95
C TRP A 258 1.33 21.26 9.20
N ASP A 259 0.29 21.23 10.05
CA ASP A 259 0.28 20.49 11.30
C ASP A 259 0.15 18.98 11.07
N GLU A 260 -0.76 18.55 10.18
CA GLU A 260 -1.01 17.14 9.87
C GLU A 260 0.23 16.47 9.28
N GLU A 261 0.90 17.16 8.35
CA GLU A 261 2.11 16.67 7.71
C GLU A 261 3.37 17.03 8.50
N ARG A 262 3.25 17.54 9.73
CA ARG A 262 4.38 17.88 10.63
C ARG A 262 5.48 18.67 9.93
N PHE A 263 5.11 19.68 9.13
CA PHE A 263 6.07 20.47 8.36
C PHE A 263 7.03 21.28 9.26
N ASP A 264 6.69 21.55 10.52
CA ASP A 264 7.60 22.16 11.50
C ASP A 264 8.88 21.34 11.74
N GLU A 265 8.86 20.02 11.48
CA GLU A 265 10.04 19.15 11.60
C GLU A 265 10.95 19.20 10.38
N ILE A 266 10.41 19.71 9.28
CA ILE A 266 11.06 19.76 7.97
C ILE A 266 11.59 21.17 7.72
N PHE A 267 10.71 22.15 7.91
CA PHE A 267 10.98 23.57 7.80
C PHE A 267 10.87 24.19 9.20
N ASP A 268 11.99 24.17 9.93
CA ASP A 268 12.02 24.75 11.26
C ASP A 268 11.73 26.27 11.24
N LYS A 269 11.40 26.81 12.42
CA LYS A 269 11.08 28.25 12.58
C LYS A 269 12.19 29.18 12.10
N THR A 270 13.45 28.73 12.12
CA THR A 270 14.60 29.51 11.63
C THR A 270 14.57 29.59 10.12
N VAL A 271 14.29 28.48 9.43
CA VAL A 271 14.15 28.42 7.97
C VAL A 271 13.00 29.33 7.53
N VAL A 272 11.82 29.15 8.12
CA VAL A 272 10.62 29.94 7.79
C VAL A 272 10.84 31.43 8.07
N GLY A 273 11.35 31.77 9.26
CA GLY A 273 11.60 33.16 9.63
C GLY A 273 12.64 33.85 8.74
N ARG A 274 13.77 33.18 8.44
CA ARG A 274 14.80 33.77 7.55
C ARG A 274 14.30 33.93 6.11
N TRP A 275 13.39 33.08 5.66
CA TRP A 275 12.80 33.18 4.32
C TRP A 275 11.91 34.41 4.22
N GLU A 276 10.99 34.56 5.17
CA GLU A 276 10.01 35.65 5.23
C GLU A 276 10.68 37.00 5.55
N ASP A 277 11.59 37.05 6.53
CA ASP A 277 12.11 38.32 7.05
C ASP A 277 13.39 38.83 6.37
N ASP A 278 14.14 38.00 5.64
CA ASP A 278 15.43 38.36 5.06
C ASP A 278 15.49 38.09 3.55
N LEU A 279 15.32 36.83 3.13
CA LEU A 279 15.50 36.44 1.73
C LEU A 279 14.50 37.14 0.80
N SER A 280 13.23 37.21 1.20
CA SER A 280 12.16 37.90 0.44
C SER A 280 12.51 39.38 0.15
N LYS A 281 13.10 40.07 1.14
CA LYS A 281 13.49 41.48 1.05
C LYS A 281 14.69 41.66 0.13
N ARG A 282 15.71 40.79 0.25
CA ARG A 282 16.88 40.77 -0.65
C ARG A 282 16.48 40.53 -2.10
N ARG A 283 15.62 39.54 -2.33
CA ARG A 283 15.08 39.20 -3.64
C ARG A 283 14.38 40.38 -4.30
N ASN A 284 13.56 41.11 -3.55
CA ASN A 284 12.91 42.33 -4.06
C ASN A 284 13.93 43.45 -4.37
N MET A 285 14.98 43.62 -3.57
CA MET A 285 16.04 44.58 -3.89
C MET A 285 16.78 44.24 -5.19
N ILE A 286 17.12 42.96 -5.36
CA ILE A 286 17.86 42.43 -6.51
C ILE A 286 17.01 42.52 -7.78
N ALA A 287 15.73 42.13 -7.73
CA ALA A 287 14.81 42.19 -8.87
C ALA A 287 14.60 43.62 -9.40
N HIS A 288 14.71 44.63 -8.52
CA HIS A 288 14.63 46.04 -8.90
C HIS A 288 15.99 46.66 -9.25
N ASN A 289 17.05 45.85 -9.42
CA ASN A 289 18.41 46.28 -9.75
C ASN A 289 18.91 47.42 -8.84
N LYS A 290 18.57 47.37 -7.55
CA LYS A 290 19.14 48.30 -6.56
C LYS A 290 20.65 48.07 -6.48
N MET A 291 21.39 49.09 -6.04
CA MET A 291 22.83 48.97 -5.87
C MET A 291 23.15 47.88 -4.83
N ILE A 292 24.05 46.96 -5.19
CA ILE A 292 24.48 45.82 -4.36
C ILE A 292 25.96 45.99 -4.06
N CYS A 293 26.31 46.07 -2.77
CA CYS A 293 27.71 46.10 -2.35
C CYS A 293 28.33 44.69 -2.33
N ARG A 294 29.65 44.63 -2.29
CA ARG A 294 30.42 43.37 -2.27
C ARG A 294 30.03 42.49 -1.08
N ASP A 295 29.87 43.09 0.10
CA ASP A 295 29.46 42.37 1.31
C ASP A 295 28.07 41.75 1.14
N MET A 296 27.10 42.52 0.63
CA MET A 296 25.75 42.03 0.37
C MET A 296 25.74 40.91 -0.67
N TYR A 297 26.59 40.96 -1.70
CA TYR A 297 26.71 39.90 -2.69
C TYR A 297 27.11 38.57 -2.04
N TYR A 298 28.23 38.54 -1.30
CA TYR A 298 28.73 37.32 -0.67
C TYR A 298 27.83 36.83 0.48
N ASP A 299 27.27 37.74 1.26
CA ASP A 299 26.30 37.41 2.30
C ASP A 299 25.03 36.77 1.72
N THR A 300 24.54 37.30 0.59
CA THR A 300 23.39 36.72 -0.13
C THR A 300 23.73 35.33 -0.70
N LEU A 301 24.93 35.14 -1.27
CA LEU A 301 25.39 33.82 -1.72
C LEU A 301 25.43 32.80 -0.57
N SER A 302 25.95 33.20 0.59
CA SER A 302 25.98 32.32 1.77
C SER A 302 24.57 31.97 2.27
N THR A 303 23.64 32.91 2.15
CA THR A 303 22.23 32.70 2.52
C THR A 303 21.55 31.74 1.54
N ILE A 304 21.85 31.84 0.24
CA ILE A 304 21.36 30.91 -0.77
C ILE A 304 21.87 29.48 -0.47
N ASP A 305 23.17 29.31 -0.23
CA ASP A 305 23.76 28.01 0.12
C ASP A 305 23.14 27.41 1.40
N PHE A 306 22.83 28.24 2.40
CA PHE A 306 22.10 27.81 3.59
C PHE A 306 20.74 27.20 3.23
N PHE A 307 19.93 27.87 2.41
CA PHE A 307 18.61 27.37 2.02
C PHE A 307 18.68 26.16 1.09
N GLU A 308 19.63 26.12 0.15
CA GLU A 308 19.83 24.95 -0.72
C GLU A 308 20.08 23.68 0.10
N LYS A 309 20.94 23.75 1.13
CA LYS A 309 21.20 22.62 2.03
C LYS A 309 19.96 22.21 2.82
N ARG A 310 19.17 23.18 3.28
CA ARG A 310 17.94 22.92 4.04
C ARG A 310 16.86 22.29 3.16
N PHE A 311 16.74 22.73 1.91
CA PHE A 311 15.77 22.19 0.96
C PHE A 311 16.13 20.79 0.49
N LYS A 312 17.41 20.47 0.28
CA LYS A 312 17.85 19.10 0.01
C LYS A 312 17.47 18.14 1.14
N ASN A 313 17.73 18.52 2.39
CA ASN A 313 17.32 17.72 3.54
C ASN A 313 15.79 17.59 3.62
N ALA A 314 15.05 18.68 3.39
CA ALA A 314 13.60 18.66 3.37
C ALA A 314 13.04 17.69 2.31
N GLU A 315 13.61 17.69 1.11
CA GLU A 315 13.24 16.77 0.03
C GLU A 315 13.45 15.31 0.43
N GLU A 316 14.62 14.96 0.98
CA GLU A 316 14.90 13.60 1.48
C GLU A 316 13.90 13.16 2.55
N LEU A 317 13.63 14.02 3.53
CA LEU A 317 12.67 13.74 4.61
C LEU A 317 11.25 13.56 4.09
N LEU A 318 10.82 14.37 3.14
CA LEU A 318 9.48 14.27 2.54
C LEU A 318 9.33 13.01 1.68
N ASN A 319 10.34 12.70 0.85
CA ASN A 319 10.33 11.51 0.02
C ASN A 319 10.26 10.23 0.86
N ASN A 320 10.97 10.18 2.00
CA ASN A 320 10.91 9.04 2.93
C ASN A 320 9.53 8.84 3.57
N ARG A 321 8.68 9.88 3.61
CA ARG A 321 7.29 9.78 4.13
C ARG A 321 6.31 9.26 3.09
N ILE A 322 6.69 9.24 1.81
CA ILE A 322 5.91 8.67 0.74
C ILE A 322 6.21 7.17 0.68
N LYS A 323 5.22 6.35 1.00
CA LYS A 323 5.28 4.90 0.75
C LYS A 323 4.35 4.62 -0.41
N SER A 324 4.92 4.17 -1.53
CA SER A 324 4.14 3.77 -2.69
C SER A 324 3.44 2.44 -2.41
N GLU A 325 2.34 2.18 -3.12
CA GLU A 325 1.62 0.91 -3.00
C GLU A 325 2.52 -0.26 -3.43
N GLU A 326 3.38 -0.06 -4.43
CA GLU A 326 4.36 -1.05 -4.88
C GLU A 326 5.38 -1.39 -3.80
N LEU A 327 5.86 -0.40 -3.04
CA LEU A 327 6.79 -0.65 -1.92
C LEU A 327 6.11 -1.39 -0.77
N LEU A 328 4.85 -1.09 -0.50
CA LEU A 328 4.05 -1.81 0.50
C LEU A 328 3.81 -3.27 0.06
N GLU A 329 3.51 -3.48 -1.22
CA GLU A 329 3.30 -4.80 -1.80
C GLU A 329 4.58 -5.64 -1.78
N VAL A 330 5.73 -5.08 -2.18
CA VAL A 330 7.04 -5.75 -2.07
C VAL A 330 7.32 -6.14 -0.61
N SER A 331 7.04 -5.26 0.35
CA SER A 331 7.25 -5.53 1.78
C SER A 331 6.30 -6.59 2.34
N ARG A 332 5.14 -6.79 1.71
CA ARG A 332 4.19 -7.85 2.05
C ARG A 332 4.66 -9.18 1.48
N LEU A 333 4.99 -9.21 0.18
CA LEU A 333 5.51 -10.41 -0.49
C LEU A 333 6.77 -10.96 0.19
N LEU A 334 7.69 -10.08 0.60
CA LEU A 334 8.88 -10.50 1.34
C LEU A 334 8.55 -11.14 2.70
N ARG A 335 7.53 -10.64 3.40
CA ARG A 335 7.06 -11.24 4.66
C ARG A 335 6.38 -12.58 4.44
N ASP A 336 5.56 -12.69 3.39
CA ASP A 336 4.89 -13.94 3.06
C ASP A 336 5.93 -15.04 2.70
N ILE A 337 6.98 -14.67 1.95
CA ILE A 337 8.12 -15.57 1.67
C ILE A 337 8.87 -15.96 2.96
N GLU A 338 9.14 -15.01 3.84
CA GLU A 338 9.81 -15.27 5.12
C GLU A 338 9.00 -16.23 6.00
N ILE A 339 7.68 -16.06 6.06
CA ILE A 339 6.78 -16.98 6.79
C ILE A 339 6.87 -18.40 6.22
N VAL A 340 6.83 -18.55 4.90
CA VAL A 340 6.96 -19.86 4.24
C VAL A 340 8.31 -20.50 4.56
N MET A 341 9.40 -19.74 4.46
CA MET A 341 10.74 -20.24 4.79
C MET A 341 10.84 -20.69 6.24
N ASN A 342 10.26 -19.93 7.18
CA ASN A 342 10.28 -20.28 8.60
C ASN A 342 9.47 -21.56 8.91
N LEU A 343 8.34 -21.77 8.22
CA LEU A 343 7.55 -22.99 8.33
C LEU A 343 8.35 -24.20 7.80
N GLU A 344 8.97 -24.06 6.64
CA GLU A 344 9.83 -25.09 6.04
C GLU A 344 11.04 -25.43 6.95
N ASP A 345 11.68 -24.43 7.56
CA ASP A 345 12.79 -24.63 8.51
C ASP A 345 12.35 -25.38 9.79
N CYS A 346 11.05 -25.36 10.11
CA CYS A 346 10.45 -26.09 11.22
C CYS A 346 9.87 -27.47 10.82
N ASP A 347 10.12 -27.93 9.58
CA ASP A 347 9.51 -29.14 9.00
C ASP A 347 7.96 -29.11 9.00
N ILE A 348 7.36 -27.91 8.94
CA ILE A 348 5.89 -27.70 8.87
C ILE A 348 5.52 -27.43 7.41
N ASN A 349 4.47 -28.07 6.91
CA ASN A 349 3.98 -27.81 5.55
C ASN A 349 3.47 -26.36 5.47
N PRO A 350 4.00 -25.49 4.58
CA PRO A 350 3.58 -24.09 4.48
C PRO A 350 2.16 -23.90 3.96
N ASP A 351 1.61 -24.89 3.26
CA ASP A 351 0.22 -24.93 2.83
C ASP A 351 -0.62 -25.72 3.83
N LEU A 352 -1.80 -25.21 4.18
CA LEU A 352 -2.78 -25.97 4.96
C LEU A 352 -3.42 -27.01 4.04
N PRO A 353 -3.59 -28.26 4.50
CA PRO A 353 -4.13 -29.33 3.66
C PRO A 353 -5.61 -29.06 3.34
N GLU A 354 -6.01 -29.33 2.10
CA GLU A 354 -7.42 -29.37 1.73
C GLU A 354 -8.07 -30.67 2.22
N GLU A 355 -9.40 -30.75 2.19
CA GLU A 355 -10.16 -31.92 2.64
C GLU A 355 -9.71 -33.21 1.92
N GLN A 356 -9.41 -33.12 0.63
CA GLN A 356 -8.91 -34.26 -0.14
C GLN A 356 -7.52 -34.70 0.31
N ASP A 357 -6.61 -33.75 0.59
CA ASP A 357 -5.27 -34.08 1.09
C ASP A 357 -5.36 -34.82 2.43
N ILE A 358 -6.32 -34.43 3.29
CA ILE A 358 -6.56 -35.10 4.56
C ILE A 358 -7.06 -36.53 4.33
N ILE A 359 -8.01 -36.74 3.40
CA ILE A 359 -8.53 -38.08 3.06
C ILE A 359 -7.41 -38.96 2.48
N ASP A 360 -6.59 -38.42 1.59
CA ASP A 360 -5.46 -39.13 1.00
C ASP A 360 -4.47 -39.57 2.10
N ASN A 361 -4.15 -38.67 3.04
CA ASN A 361 -3.30 -38.99 4.18
C ASN A 361 -3.93 -40.02 5.13
N LEU A 362 -5.26 -40.00 5.33
CA LEU A 362 -5.95 -41.02 6.11
C LEU A 362 -5.84 -42.39 5.45
N ASN A 363 -5.97 -42.47 4.12
CA ASN A 363 -5.82 -43.69 3.33
C ASN A 363 -4.40 -44.29 3.40
N GLU A 364 -3.40 -43.55 3.86
CA GLU A 364 -2.05 -44.06 4.13
C GLU A 364 -1.89 -44.64 5.54
N THR A 365 -2.87 -44.48 6.44
CA THR A 365 -2.81 -45.02 7.80
C THR A 365 -3.32 -46.46 7.88
N ASP A 366 -2.57 -47.32 8.57
CA ASP A 366 -2.86 -48.76 8.70
C ASP A 366 -4.30 -49.03 9.20
N ASP A 367 -4.75 -48.27 10.19
CA ASP A 367 -6.07 -48.40 10.80
C ASP A 367 -7.21 -48.08 9.84
N PHE A 368 -7.03 -47.06 9.00
CA PHE A 368 -8.03 -46.65 8.01
C PHE A 368 -8.04 -47.61 6.81
N MET A 369 -6.86 -48.03 6.34
CA MET A 369 -6.73 -49.04 5.30
C MET A 369 -7.43 -50.35 5.69
N TYR A 370 -7.29 -50.76 6.96
CA TYR A 370 -7.94 -51.97 7.45
C TYR A 370 -9.47 -51.84 7.52
N LEU A 371 -10.00 -50.70 7.97
CA LEU A 371 -11.44 -50.41 7.91
C LEU A 371 -11.96 -50.48 6.47
N SER A 372 -11.24 -49.85 5.53
CA SER A 372 -11.57 -49.88 4.11
C SER A 372 -11.57 -51.30 3.55
N GLY A 373 -10.60 -52.13 3.95
CA GLY A 373 -10.56 -53.55 3.58
C GLY A 373 -11.77 -54.33 4.06
N ILE A 374 -12.20 -54.15 5.32
CA ILE A 374 -13.40 -54.83 5.86
C ILE A 374 -14.64 -54.45 5.06
N ILE A 375 -14.81 -53.15 4.74
CA ILE A 375 -15.97 -52.65 3.99
C ILE A 375 -15.98 -53.21 2.56
N SER A 376 -14.88 -53.00 1.83
CA SER A 376 -14.80 -53.34 0.41
C SER A 376 -14.76 -54.85 0.15
N ASP A 377 -14.09 -55.62 1.00
CA ASP A 377 -13.89 -57.05 0.75
C ASP A 377 -14.97 -57.91 1.42
N LYS A 378 -15.32 -57.63 2.69
CA LYS A 378 -16.22 -58.50 3.47
C LYS A 378 -17.66 -58.02 3.46
N ILE A 379 -17.92 -56.76 3.76
CA ILE A 379 -19.29 -56.23 3.87
C ILE A 379 -19.96 -56.21 2.49
N ALA A 380 -19.25 -55.78 1.45
CA ALA A 380 -19.75 -55.85 0.08
C ALA A 380 -20.09 -57.30 -0.36
N CYS A 381 -19.36 -58.30 0.15
CA CYS A 381 -19.62 -59.71 -0.16
C CYS A 381 -20.93 -60.23 0.47
N ILE A 382 -21.32 -59.74 1.66
CA ILE A 382 -22.57 -60.14 2.32
C ILE A 382 -23.77 -59.94 1.39
N GLY A 383 -23.88 -58.77 0.77
CA GLY A 383 -25.01 -58.47 -0.13
C GLY A 383 -25.10 -59.44 -1.32
N ASN A 384 -23.96 -59.74 -1.93
CA ASN A 384 -23.88 -60.67 -3.06
C ASN A 384 -24.24 -62.11 -2.63
N ARG A 385 -23.70 -62.59 -1.51
CA ARG A 385 -24.03 -63.92 -0.96
C ARG A 385 -25.51 -64.06 -0.65
N VAL A 386 -26.09 -63.03 -0.02
CA VAL A 386 -27.52 -63.04 0.29
C VAL A 386 -28.36 -63.17 -0.97
N ASP A 387 -27.98 -62.51 -2.07
CA ASP A 387 -28.70 -62.63 -3.36
C ASP A 387 -28.57 -64.01 -4.01
N GLU A 388 -27.40 -64.64 -3.92
CA GLU A 388 -27.17 -66.01 -4.37
C GLU A 388 -28.01 -67.02 -3.56
N LEU A 389 -28.07 -66.86 -2.24
CA LEU A 389 -28.87 -67.72 -1.35
C LEU A 389 -30.37 -67.52 -1.57
N LEU A 390 -30.84 -66.28 -1.71
CA LEU A 390 -32.24 -65.99 -2.03
C LEU A 390 -32.67 -66.65 -3.35
N SER A 391 -31.82 -66.58 -4.37
CA SER A 391 -32.06 -67.24 -5.66
C SER A 391 -32.11 -68.76 -5.53
N SER A 392 -31.22 -69.33 -4.71
CA SER A 392 -31.20 -70.77 -4.43
C SER A 392 -32.45 -71.23 -3.66
N ILE A 393 -32.91 -70.43 -2.68
CA ILE A 393 -34.16 -70.69 -1.95
C ILE A 393 -35.37 -70.61 -2.88
N GLU A 394 -35.40 -69.68 -3.82
CA GLU A 394 -36.48 -69.59 -4.83
C GLU A 394 -36.54 -70.86 -5.69
N SER A 395 -35.39 -71.34 -6.17
CA SER A 395 -35.29 -72.60 -6.93
C SER A 395 -35.75 -73.81 -6.11
N ILE A 396 -35.40 -73.86 -4.82
CA ILE A 396 -35.84 -74.91 -3.90
C ILE A 396 -37.35 -74.86 -3.67
N LYS A 397 -37.92 -73.66 -3.49
CA LYS A 397 -39.37 -73.49 -3.32
C LYS A 397 -40.14 -73.92 -4.56
N ASP A 398 -39.63 -73.63 -5.76
CA ASP A 398 -40.26 -74.03 -7.01
C ASP A 398 -40.31 -75.57 -7.19
N ALA A 399 -39.33 -76.30 -6.64
CA ALA A 399 -39.30 -77.75 -6.65
C ALA A 399 -40.15 -78.41 -5.54
N LEU A 400 -40.66 -77.62 -4.59
CA LEU A 400 -41.52 -78.10 -3.49
C LEU A 400 -42.99 -78.19 -3.95
N HIS A 401 -43.29 -79.10 -4.88
CA HIS A 401 -44.65 -79.39 -5.33
C HIS A 401 -44.88 -80.90 -5.44
N GLU A 402 -46.13 -81.33 -5.33
CA GLU A 402 -46.51 -82.76 -5.26
C GLU A 402 -45.90 -83.62 -6.38
N ASP A 403 -45.90 -83.12 -7.63
CA ASP A 403 -45.38 -83.85 -8.79
C ASP A 403 -43.86 -84.09 -8.73
N SER A 404 -43.11 -83.37 -7.89
CA SER A 404 -41.67 -83.60 -7.68
C SER A 404 -41.38 -84.80 -6.77
N PHE A 405 -42.38 -85.27 -6.00
CA PHE A 405 -42.20 -86.36 -5.05
C PHE A 405 -43.02 -87.61 -5.39
N PHE A 406 -44.15 -87.47 -6.08
CA PHE A 406 -45.10 -88.54 -6.32
C PHE A 406 -45.34 -88.82 -7.82
N GLU A 407 -45.32 -90.10 -8.21
CA GLU A 407 -45.84 -90.57 -9.50
C GLU A 407 -46.95 -91.58 -9.30
N ASN A 408 -48.13 -91.35 -9.89
CA ASN A 408 -49.32 -92.22 -9.76
C ASN A 408 -49.66 -92.55 -8.28
N ASP A 409 -49.68 -91.53 -7.43
CA ASP A 409 -49.96 -91.60 -5.99
C ASP A 409 -48.98 -92.44 -5.17
N ARG A 410 -47.76 -92.68 -5.70
CA ARG A 410 -46.67 -93.36 -5.00
C ARG A 410 -45.48 -92.42 -4.85
N LEU A 411 -44.93 -92.36 -3.64
CA LEU A 411 -43.70 -91.61 -3.36
C LEU A 411 -42.53 -92.24 -4.14
N VAL A 412 -41.92 -91.47 -5.04
CA VAL A 412 -40.77 -91.89 -5.86
C VAL A 412 -39.48 -91.27 -5.34
N GLU A 413 -39.52 -89.99 -4.92
CA GLU A 413 -38.33 -89.25 -4.45
C GLU A 413 -38.34 -89.02 -2.93
N LYS A 414 -38.30 -90.14 -2.18
CA LYS A 414 -38.23 -90.11 -0.71
C LYS A 414 -36.97 -89.42 -0.18
N GLY A 415 -35.85 -89.56 -0.89
CA GLY A 415 -34.56 -88.97 -0.50
C GLY A 415 -34.61 -87.45 -0.52
N LEU A 416 -35.14 -86.86 -1.59
CA LEU A 416 -35.31 -85.42 -1.74
C LEU A 416 -36.20 -84.85 -0.64
N LEU A 417 -37.37 -85.45 -0.39
CA LEU A 417 -38.27 -84.96 0.68
C LEU A 417 -37.65 -85.07 2.07
N GLN A 418 -36.79 -86.07 2.30
CA GLN A 418 -36.03 -86.17 3.53
C GLN A 418 -35.03 -85.00 3.66
N GLN A 419 -34.36 -84.59 2.58
CA GLN A 419 -33.48 -83.42 2.57
C GLN A 419 -34.25 -82.13 2.93
N TYR A 420 -35.45 -81.91 2.37
CA TYR A 420 -36.29 -80.77 2.76
C TYR A 420 -36.70 -80.78 4.24
N VAL A 421 -37.01 -81.95 4.80
CA VAL A 421 -37.34 -82.06 6.24
C VAL A 421 -36.11 -81.85 7.12
N GLU A 422 -34.93 -82.34 6.71
CA GLU A 422 -33.66 -82.09 7.42
C GLU A 422 -33.25 -80.61 7.33
N PHE A 423 -33.50 -79.94 6.21
CA PHE A 423 -33.31 -78.49 6.07
C PHE A 423 -34.14 -77.70 7.11
N ALA A 424 -35.37 -78.16 7.35
CA ALA A 424 -36.27 -77.59 8.36
C ALA A 424 -36.09 -78.20 9.77
N TYR A 425 -34.88 -78.64 10.15
CA TYR A 425 -34.63 -79.31 11.43
C TYR A 425 -35.03 -78.49 12.67
N ASN A 426 -34.94 -77.16 12.57
CA ASN A 426 -35.32 -76.24 13.65
C ASN A 426 -36.83 -75.99 13.74
N HIS A 427 -37.64 -76.51 12.81
CA HIS A 427 -39.08 -76.33 12.85
C HIS A 427 -39.71 -77.13 14.00
N HIS A 428 -40.70 -76.54 14.68
CA HIS A 428 -41.35 -77.14 15.86
C HIS A 428 -42.00 -78.50 15.59
N GLN A 429 -42.31 -78.81 14.32
CA GLN A 429 -42.90 -80.08 13.88
C GLN A 429 -41.90 -81.06 13.27
N TYR A 430 -40.61 -80.73 13.20
CA TYR A 430 -39.58 -81.57 12.57
C TYR A 430 -39.59 -83.02 13.07
N SER A 431 -39.65 -83.22 14.39
CA SER A 431 -39.70 -84.57 14.99
C SER A 431 -40.92 -85.39 14.54
N ALA A 432 -42.06 -84.72 14.31
CA ALA A 432 -43.26 -85.35 13.79
C ALA A 432 -43.11 -85.68 12.30
N TRP A 433 -42.57 -84.77 11.49
CA TRP A 433 -42.30 -85.00 10.07
C TRP A 433 -41.32 -86.15 9.83
N LYS A 434 -40.24 -86.22 10.62
CA LYS A 434 -39.26 -87.30 10.58
C LYS A 434 -39.90 -88.67 10.88
N THR A 435 -40.79 -88.71 11.88
CA THR A 435 -41.53 -89.94 12.22
C THR A 435 -42.54 -90.34 11.14
N LEU A 436 -43.15 -89.37 10.44
CA LEU A 436 -44.08 -89.63 9.34
C LEU A 436 -43.33 -90.14 8.09
N LEU A 437 -42.13 -89.64 7.82
CA LEU A 437 -41.23 -90.12 6.76
C LEU A 437 -40.80 -91.58 6.93
N GLU A 438 -40.73 -92.10 8.16
CA GLU A 438 -40.40 -93.51 8.43
C GLU A 438 -41.55 -94.49 8.13
N ARG A 439 -42.78 -93.98 7.91
CA ARG A 439 -43.98 -94.77 7.54
C ARG A 439 -44.27 -94.69 6.04
N ASP A 440 -45.28 -95.43 5.56
CA ASP A 440 -45.78 -95.30 4.18
C ASP A 440 -46.38 -93.89 4.01
N MET A 441 -45.71 -93.06 3.22
CA MET A 441 -46.11 -91.69 2.95
C MET A 441 -47.13 -91.64 1.81
N SER A 442 -48.28 -91.03 2.07
CA SER A 442 -49.30 -90.73 1.06
C SER A 442 -49.34 -89.23 0.74
N ILE A 443 -49.99 -88.88 -0.37
CA ILE A 443 -50.19 -87.48 -0.78
C ILE A 443 -50.89 -86.67 0.33
N GLU A 444 -51.89 -87.26 1.00
CA GLU A 444 -52.59 -86.56 2.09
C GLU A 444 -51.69 -86.26 3.30
N ILE A 445 -50.64 -87.06 3.52
CA ILE A 445 -49.65 -86.81 4.58
C ILE A 445 -48.67 -85.72 4.12
N TYR A 446 -48.24 -85.72 2.85
CA TYR A 446 -47.39 -84.67 2.30
C TYR A 446 -48.07 -83.30 2.35
N GLN A 447 -49.35 -83.20 1.99
CA GLN A 447 -50.15 -81.96 2.08
C GLN A 447 -50.24 -81.37 3.50
N LEU A 448 -49.94 -82.16 4.54
CA LEU A 448 -49.87 -81.69 5.93
C LEU A 448 -48.47 -81.19 6.32
N ILE A 449 -47.43 -81.61 5.59
CA ILE A 449 -46.03 -81.29 5.87
C ILE A 449 -45.58 -80.09 5.01
N GLU A 450 -45.94 -80.08 3.73
CA GLU A 450 -45.55 -79.07 2.74
C GLU A 450 -45.77 -77.62 3.21
N PRO A 451 -46.94 -77.22 3.78
CA PRO A 451 -47.13 -75.86 4.25
C PRO A 451 -46.15 -75.42 5.33
N GLY A 452 -45.71 -76.35 6.19
CA GLY A 452 -44.76 -76.05 7.26
C GLY A 452 -43.32 -75.95 6.76
N ILE A 453 -42.94 -76.73 5.74
CA ILE A 453 -41.64 -76.58 5.08
C ILE A 453 -41.60 -75.24 4.32
N PHE A 454 -42.69 -74.89 3.64
CA PHE A 454 -42.83 -73.61 2.95
C PHE A 454 -42.77 -72.43 3.93
N GLU A 455 -43.43 -72.53 5.09
CA GLU A 455 -43.35 -71.52 6.17
C GLU A 455 -41.91 -71.35 6.68
N TYR A 456 -41.17 -72.45 6.86
CA TYR A 456 -39.76 -72.39 7.28
C TYR A 456 -38.88 -71.71 6.23
N LEU A 457 -38.98 -72.10 4.96
CA LEU A 457 -38.25 -71.48 3.84
C LEU A 457 -38.57 -69.98 3.73
N TYR A 458 -39.83 -69.61 3.89
CA TYR A 458 -40.26 -68.22 3.92
C TYR A 458 -39.63 -67.45 5.10
N GLY A 459 -39.52 -68.07 6.28
CA GLY A 459 -38.85 -67.47 7.43
C GLY A 459 -37.36 -67.20 7.19
N VAL A 460 -36.64 -68.14 6.56
CA VAL A 460 -35.23 -67.95 6.17
C VAL A 460 -35.10 -66.85 5.11
N GLU A 461 -35.99 -66.83 4.13
CA GLU A 461 -36.04 -65.79 3.08
C GLU A 461 -36.24 -64.39 3.68
N GLU A 462 -37.17 -64.22 4.62
CA GLU A 462 -37.40 -62.94 5.32
C GLU A 462 -36.19 -62.52 6.16
N GLN A 463 -35.50 -63.45 6.82
CA GLN A 463 -34.26 -63.15 7.56
C GLN A 463 -33.15 -62.65 6.63
N LEU A 464 -32.94 -63.33 5.50
CA LEU A 464 -31.94 -62.94 4.49
C LEU A 464 -32.28 -61.56 3.90
N LYS A 465 -33.54 -61.30 3.54
CA LYS A 465 -33.99 -59.97 3.09
C LYS A 465 -33.75 -58.90 4.14
N SER A 466 -34.05 -59.19 5.40
CA SER A 466 -33.81 -58.27 6.53
C SER A 466 -32.33 -57.93 6.70
N ILE A 467 -31.41 -58.88 6.49
CA ILE A 467 -29.96 -58.62 6.52
C ILE A 467 -29.58 -57.73 5.35
N LYS A 468 -30.04 -58.06 4.13
CA LYS A 468 -29.76 -57.27 2.93
C LYS A 468 -30.20 -55.81 3.08
N GLU A 469 -31.41 -55.59 3.57
CA GLU A 469 -31.95 -54.24 3.83
C GLU A 469 -31.21 -53.51 4.96
N GLY A 470 -30.58 -54.27 5.86
CA GLY A 470 -29.81 -53.77 6.99
C GLY A 470 -28.34 -53.46 6.68
N VAL A 471 -27.83 -53.79 5.48
CA VAL A 471 -26.46 -53.48 5.06
C VAL A 471 -26.43 -52.10 4.37
N PHE A 472 -25.59 -51.22 4.89
CA PHE A 472 -25.28 -49.92 4.32
C PHE A 472 -23.79 -49.62 4.56
N PHE A 473 -23.13 -49.05 3.57
CA PHE A 473 -21.77 -48.54 3.71
C PHE A 473 -21.57 -47.40 2.72
N VAL A 474 -20.69 -46.46 3.07
CA VAL A 474 -20.28 -45.36 2.20
C VAL A 474 -18.95 -45.66 1.52
N ASP A 475 -18.72 -44.99 0.40
CA ASP A 475 -17.39 -44.92 -0.20
C ASP A 475 -16.49 -44.05 0.69
N LEU A 476 -15.40 -44.65 1.20
CA LEU A 476 -14.49 -43.96 2.11
C LEU A 476 -13.66 -42.87 1.43
N ASP A 477 -13.59 -42.86 0.09
CA ASP A 477 -13.03 -41.74 -0.67
C ASP A 477 -13.91 -40.47 -0.57
N CYS A 478 -15.14 -40.59 -0.06
CA CYS A 478 -16.08 -39.51 0.22
C CYS A 478 -16.38 -39.41 1.73
N PHE A 479 -15.32 -39.38 2.54
CA PHE A 479 -15.38 -39.36 4.00
C PHE A 479 -16.14 -38.13 4.53
N SER A 480 -17.26 -38.32 5.23
CA SER A 480 -18.08 -37.22 5.77
C SER A 480 -18.78 -37.60 7.09
N GLU A 481 -19.21 -36.59 7.84
CA GLU A 481 -19.93 -36.78 9.09
C GLU A 481 -21.22 -37.58 8.89
N GLY A 482 -21.45 -38.59 9.74
CA GLY A 482 -22.62 -39.47 9.66
C GLY A 482 -22.30 -40.95 9.78
N GLU A 483 -23.24 -41.77 9.35
CA GLU A 483 -23.13 -43.23 9.38
C GLU A 483 -22.19 -43.70 8.26
N LEU A 484 -21.08 -44.34 8.60
CA LEU A 484 -20.13 -44.92 7.64
C LEU A 484 -20.55 -46.31 7.19
N VAL A 485 -20.96 -47.13 8.16
CA VAL A 485 -21.31 -48.54 7.99
C VAL A 485 -22.48 -48.83 8.89
N ARG A 486 -23.42 -49.63 8.39
CA ARG A 486 -24.47 -50.24 9.19
C ARG A 486 -24.75 -51.65 8.69
N ILE A 487 -24.90 -52.58 9.63
CA ILE A 487 -25.14 -54.00 9.35
C ILE A 487 -26.15 -54.52 10.35
N LYS A 488 -27.04 -55.40 9.91
CA LYS A 488 -27.99 -56.10 10.76
C LYS A 488 -27.62 -57.59 10.84
N ASP A 489 -27.58 -58.14 12.05
CA ASP A 489 -27.34 -59.58 12.25
C ASP A 489 -28.63 -60.42 12.12
N PHE A 490 -28.50 -61.73 12.20
CA PHE A 490 -29.62 -62.69 12.18
C PHE A 490 -30.52 -62.61 13.43
N ASP A 491 -30.04 -62.03 14.53
CA ASP A 491 -30.80 -61.85 15.77
C ASP A 491 -31.58 -60.52 15.78
N GLY A 492 -31.39 -59.70 14.75
CA GLY A 492 -32.07 -58.42 14.54
C GLY A 492 -31.37 -57.22 15.14
N ASN A 493 -30.16 -57.38 15.69
CA ASN A 493 -29.35 -56.28 16.19
C ASN A 493 -28.76 -55.48 15.03
N ILE A 494 -28.78 -54.15 15.18
CA ILE A 494 -28.22 -53.22 14.20
C ILE A 494 -26.91 -52.68 14.75
N PHE A 495 -25.83 -52.90 14.04
CA PHE A 495 -24.52 -52.36 14.35
C PHE A 495 -24.20 -51.23 13.39
N ALA A 496 -23.64 -50.12 13.89
CA ALA A 496 -23.25 -49.02 13.05
C ALA A 496 -21.92 -48.38 13.49
N ILE A 497 -21.24 -47.78 12.53
CA ILE A 497 -20.08 -46.90 12.74
C ILE A 497 -20.53 -45.48 12.41
N GLU A 498 -20.50 -44.59 13.39
CA GLU A 498 -20.93 -43.21 13.26
C GLU A 498 -19.75 -42.25 13.49
N LEU A 499 -19.53 -41.35 12.52
CA LEU A 499 -18.57 -40.25 12.62
C LEU A 499 -19.23 -39.00 13.18
N SER A 500 -18.48 -38.28 14.02
CA SER A 500 -18.83 -36.95 14.50
C SER A 500 -17.60 -36.05 14.59
N GLY A 501 -17.67 -34.87 13.97
CA GLY A 501 -16.53 -33.95 13.87
C GLY A 501 -16.29 -33.43 12.46
N TRP A 502 -15.47 -32.37 12.37
CA TRP A 502 -15.22 -31.61 11.14
C TRP A 502 -13.72 -31.28 11.05
N PHE A 503 -13.17 -31.34 9.85
CA PHE A 503 -11.85 -30.77 9.56
C PHE A 503 -11.99 -29.26 9.36
N CYS A 504 -11.21 -28.49 10.11
CA CYS A 504 -11.12 -27.05 10.09
C CYS A 504 -9.62 -26.67 10.14
N PRO A 505 -8.92 -26.73 8.99
CA PRO A 505 -7.50 -26.40 8.92
C PRO A 505 -7.25 -24.96 9.36
N GLU A 506 -6.57 -24.79 10.48
CA GLU A 506 -6.14 -23.50 11.02
C GLU A 506 -4.76 -23.68 11.68
N ARG A 507 -3.80 -22.83 11.34
CA ARG A 507 -2.43 -22.87 11.88
C ARG A 507 -2.42 -22.86 13.40
N GLY A 508 -1.62 -23.75 14.00
CA GLY A 508 -1.45 -23.87 15.44
C GLY A 508 -2.65 -24.51 16.16
N SER A 509 -3.65 -24.98 15.40
CA SER A 509 -4.83 -25.65 15.95
C SER A 509 -4.77 -27.16 15.73
N SER A 510 -5.63 -27.87 16.44
CA SER A 510 -5.85 -29.30 16.26
C SER A 510 -7.32 -29.60 16.09
N ASN A 511 -7.67 -30.63 15.34
CA ASN A 511 -9.02 -31.15 15.25
C ASN A 511 -9.09 -32.59 15.73
N GLU A 512 -10.21 -32.94 16.35
CA GLU A 512 -10.53 -34.29 16.80
C GLU A 512 -11.85 -34.71 16.15
N ILE A 513 -11.82 -35.85 15.47
CA ILE A 513 -13.01 -36.50 14.93
C ILE A 513 -13.23 -37.80 15.68
N TYR A 514 -14.43 -37.99 16.21
CA TYR A 514 -14.78 -39.17 16.97
C TYR A 514 -15.50 -40.18 16.07
N VAL A 515 -15.09 -41.44 16.19
CA VAL A 515 -15.74 -42.57 15.52
C VAL A 515 -16.36 -43.46 16.59
N ASN A 516 -17.67 -43.65 16.53
CA ASN A 516 -18.43 -44.40 17.51
C ASN A 516 -18.90 -45.72 16.91
N TRP A 517 -18.66 -46.81 17.64
CA TRP A 517 -19.27 -48.11 17.35
C TRP A 517 -20.54 -48.27 18.18
N THR A 518 -21.69 -48.40 17.52
CA THR A 518 -23.01 -48.47 18.16
C THR A 518 -23.69 -49.81 17.89
N MET A 519 -24.48 -50.29 18.86
CA MET A 519 -25.38 -51.44 18.71
C MET A 519 -26.77 -51.04 19.17
N ASN A 520 -27.76 -51.14 18.29
CA ASN A 520 -29.15 -50.72 18.51
C ASN A 520 -29.25 -49.26 19.00
N GLY A 521 -28.30 -48.40 18.60
CA GLY A 521 -28.20 -47.00 19.01
C GLY A 521 -27.42 -46.75 20.31
N ASP A 522 -27.00 -47.80 21.03
CA ASP A 522 -26.16 -47.66 22.22
C ASP A 522 -24.67 -47.71 21.84
N SER A 523 -23.90 -46.68 22.21
CA SER A 523 -22.45 -46.64 21.98
C SER A 523 -21.74 -47.67 22.86
N LEU A 524 -20.96 -48.54 22.22
CA LEU A 524 -20.24 -49.65 22.85
C LEU A 524 -18.72 -49.44 22.92
N ASP A 525 -18.15 -48.73 21.96
CA ASP A 525 -16.74 -48.33 21.95
C ASP A 525 -16.55 -47.11 21.06
N TYR A 526 -15.38 -46.48 21.16
CA TYR A 526 -15.03 -45.30 20.37
C TYR A 526 -13.57 -45.36 19.92
N GLY A 527 -13.31 -44.68 18.81
CA GLY A 527 -12.01 -44.40 18.23
C GLY A 527 -11.98 -42.94 17.79
N GLY A 528 -10.93 -42.54 17.08
CA GLY A 528 -10.87 -41.19 16.56
C GLY A 528 -9.70 -40.89 15.66
N ILE A 529 -9.80 -39.75 15.00
CA ILE A 529 -8.78 -39.13 14.17
C ILE A 529 -8.37 -37.84 14.89
N TYR A 530 -7.08 -37.67 15.13
CA TYR A 530 -6.49 -36.43 15.63
C TYR A 530 -5.59 -35.86 14.54
N ILE A 531 -5.82 -34.60 14.18
CA ILE A 531 -4.95 -33.86 13.25
C ILE A 531 -4.49 -32.56 13.92
N SER A 532 -3.21 -32.26 13.79
CA SER A 532 -2.56 -31.03 14.26
C SER A 532 -2.01 -30.29 13.06
N TYR A 533 -2.29 -28.99 12.98
CA TYR A 533 -1.78 -28.10 11.95
C TYR A 533 -0.66 -27.25 12.52
N GLY A 534 0.57 -27.51 12.09
CA GLY A 534 1.77 -26.95 12.67
C GLY A 534 1.84 -25.43 12.59
N ASP A 535 2.52 -24.85 13.58
CA ASP A 535 2.88 -23.44 13.64
C ASP A 535 4.21 -23.25 14.37
N TYR A 536 4.82 -22.06 14.22
CA TYR A 536 6.11 -21.73 14.79
C TYR A 536 6.07 -20.44 15.62
N GLU A 537 7.03 -20.33 16.54
CA GLU A 537 7.33 -19.08 17.23
C GLU A 537 8.77 -18.66 16.95
N MET A 538 8.98 -17.35 16.84
CA MET A 538 10.32 -16.78 16.71
C MET A 538 10.97 -16.66 18.09
N THR A 539 12.19 -17.17 18.22
CA THR A 539 13.02 -16.96 19.40
C THR A 539 13.61 -15.55 19.45
N ASP A 540 14.15 -15.16 20.61
CA ASP A 540 14.85 -13.86 20.78
C ASP A 540 16.07 -13.69 19.84
N ASP A 541 16.60 -14.78 19.28
CA ASP A 541 17.73 -14.80 18.34
C ASP A 541 17.28 -14.86 16.86
N ASP A 542 16.00 -14.58 16.57
CA ASP A 542 15.37 -14.63 15.24
C ASP A 542 15.45 -16.04 14.58
N ILE A 543 15.43 -17.10 15.39
CA ILE A 543 15.38 -18.49 14.90
C ILE A 543 13.93 -19.00 15.08
N PRO A 544 13.28 -19.52 14.02
CA PRO A 544 11.96 -20.12 14.13
C PRO A 544 12.06 -21.49 14.83
N LEU A 545 11.13 -21.77 15.74
CA LEU A 545 10.98 -23.07 16.39
C LEU A 545 9.51 -23.52 16.33
N PRO A 546 9.23 -24.80 16.06
CA PRO A 546 7.86 -25.31 16.06
C PRO A 546 7.27 -25.17 17.48
N CYS A 547 6.13 -24.49 17.58
CA CYS A 547 5.31 -24.48 18.79
C CYS A 547 4.22 -25.55 18.73
N VAL A 548 3.79 -25.90 17.52
CA VAL A 548 2.87 -26.99 17.20
C VAL A 548 3.43 -27.70 15.96
N GLU A 549 3.50 -29.03 15.99
CA GLU A 549 3.96 -29.84 14.85
C GLU A 549 2.77 -30.27 13.98
N ASP A 550 3.01 -30.54 12.69
CA ASP A 550 2.05 -31.22 11.82
C ASP A 550 1.99 -32.71 12.23
N GLU A 551 0.81 -33.20 12.59
CA GLU A 551 0.63 -34.59 13.04
C GLU A 551 -0.75 -35.13 12.65
N LEU A 552 -0.81 -36.39 12.19
CA LEU A 552 -2.05 -37.13 11.94
C LEU A 552 -2.01 -38.48 12.67
N ILE A 553 -2.97 -38.72 13.55
CA ILE A 553 -3.08 -39.95 14.33
C ILE A 553 -4.49 -40.53 14.14
N VAL A 554 -4.56 -41.77 13.66
CA VAL A 554 -5.81 -42.54 13.54
C VAL A 554 -5.79 -43.69 14.55
N LYS A 555 -6.92 -43.91 15.24
CA LYS A 555 -7.07 -44.98 16.25
C LYS A 555 -8.38 -45.73 16.08
N PHE A 556 -8.41 -46.71 15.19
CA PHE A 556 -9.56 -47.55 14.86
C PHE A 556 -9.41 -49.03 15.24
N ASP A 557 -8.23 -49.49 15.68
CA ASP A 557 -7.95 -50.87 16.12
C ASP A 557 -9.14 -51.62 16.74
N LYS A 558 -9.77 -51.03 17.77
CA LYS A 558 -10.89 -51.63 18.51
C LYS A 558 -12.17 -51.70 17.69
N ILE A 559 -12.46 -50.66 16.91
CA ILE A 559 -13.65 -50.60 16.05
C ILE A 559 -13.50 -51.64 14.94
N ASN A 560 -12.35 -51.65 14.27
CA ASN A 560 -12.04 -52.60 13.21
C ASN A 560 -12.17 -54.05 13.70
N SER A 561 -11.58 -54.36 14.86
CA SER A 561 -11.68 -55.69 15.46
C SER A 561 -13.12 -56.10 15.76
N LYS A 562 -13.96 -55.18 16.26
CA LYS A 562 -15.37 -55.48 16.57
C LYS A 562 -16.21 -55.64 15.31
N LEU A 563 -16.03 -54.75 14.34
CA LEU A 563 -16.71 -54.82 13.05
C LEU A 563 -16.39 -56.14 12.35
N GLU A 564 -15.10 -56.51 12.30
CA GLU A 564 -14.68 -57.76 11.66
C GLU A 564 -15.32 -58.98 12.34
N ASN A 565 -15.36 -59.05 13.67
CA ASN A 565 -16.01 -60.15 14.38
C ASN A 565 -17.50 -60.29 14.03
N VAL A 566 -18.24 -59.17 13.98
CA VAL A 566 -19.67 -59.20 13.62
C VAL A 566 -19.87 -59.63 12.16
N VAL A 567 -19.03 -59.13 11.26
CA VAL A 567 -19.08 -59.48 9.83
C VAL A 567 -18.76 -60.96 9.63
N ASP A 568 -17.75 -61.48 10.31
CA ASP A 568 -17.36 -62.89 10.24
C ASP A 568 -18.46 -63.80 10.82
N GLU A 569 -19.13 -63.41 11.92
CA GLU A 569 -20.27 -64.15 12.47
C GLU A 569 -21.46 -64.23 11.48
N ILE A 570 -21.73 -63.15 10.75
CA ILE A 570 -22.77 -63.13 9.71
C ILE A 570 -22.37 -64.03 8.54
N LEU A 571 -21.13 -63.95 8.07
CA LEU A 571 -20.63 -64.78 6.96
C LEU A 571 -20.68 -66.27 7.32
N ILE A 572 -20.28 -66.66 8.53
CA ILE A 572 -20.37 -68.05 9.01
C ILE A 572 -21.82 -68.54 8.97
N LYS A 573 -22.78 -67.75 9.46
CA LYS A 573 -24.20 -68.13 9.41
C LYS A 573 -24.73 -68.23 7.97
N LEU A 574 -24.22 -67.40 7.05
CA LEU A 574 -24.54 -67.52 5.61
C LEU A 574 -23.95 -68.82 5.02
N ASP A 575 -22.73 -69.20 5.42
CA ASP A 575 -22.10 -70.47 5.01
C ASP A 575 -22.93 -71.67 5.48
N GLU A 576 -23.41 -71.66 6.72
CA GLU A 576 -24.27 -72.71 7.26
C GLU A 576 -25.59 -72.86 6.45
N ILE A 577 -26.21 -71.74 6.05
CA ILE A 577 -27.43 -71.76 5.23
C ILE A 577 -27.12 -72.29 3.83
N GLU A 578 -26.01 -71.87 3.24
CA GLU A 578 -25.54 -72.32 1.92
C GLU A 578 -25.29 -73.83 1.88
N ASP A 579 -24.55 -74.35 2.86
CA ASP A 579 -24.26 -75.77 2.98
C ASP A 579 -25.56 -76.60 3.09
N HIS A 580 -26.53 -76.14 3.88
CA HIS A 580 -27.83 -76.79 4.00
C HIS A 580 -28.67 -76.73 2.71
N ILE A 581 -28.55 -75.65 1.93
CA ILE A 581 -29.19 -75.51 0.62
C ILE A 581 -28.57 -76.49 -0.38
N LEU A 582 -27.23 -76.61 -0.40
CA LEU A 582 -26.50 -77.50 -1.31
C LEU A 582 -26.76 -78.99 -1.04
N GLU A 583 -27.14 -79.36 0.18
CA GLU A 583 -27.55 -80.73 0.53
C GLU A 583 -28.88 -81.16 -0.14
N ILE A 584 -29.67 -80.21 -0.65
CA ILE A 584 -30.92 -80.48 -1.37
C ILE A 584 -30.60 -80.67 -2.87
N GLU A 585 -30.46 -81.93 -3.30
CA GLU A 585 -30.16 -82.30 -4.70
C GLU A 585 -31.44 -82.37 -5.54
N ILE A 586 -31.87 -81.24 -6.10
CA ILE A 586 -33.08 -81.11 -6.96
C ILE A 586 -32.85 -81.66 -8.36
#